data_AF-A0A356AKA2-F1
#
_entry.id   AF-A0A356AKA2-F1
#
_cell.length_a   1.000
_cell.length_b   1.000
_cell.length_c   1.000
_cell.angle_alpha   90.00
_cell.angle_beta   90.00
_cell.angle_gamma   90.00
#
_symmetry.space_group_name_H-M   'P 1'
#
loop_
_entity.id
_entity.type
_entity.pdbx_description
1 polymer ?
#
loop_
_entity_poly.entity_id
_entity_poly.type
_entity_poly.pdbx_seq_one_letter_code
_entity_poly.pdbx_strand_id
1 'polypeptide(L)'
;MEERLNPENQKHLLNKKSDPFYDFIVPYEPMHLVRVEAGSTDVGDVSWMCPTVQLYAAAWAPGTPGHSWQVVSQGKSSYAHKGMLFAGKALALTAMRLMRDPGLLERAGEEHRLALQGQTYIPIPGEIHPVPLGSVK
;
A
#
# COMPACT_ATOMS: atom_id res chain seq x y z
N MET A 1 8.46 2.73 -17.71
CA MET A 1 7.71 2.04 -16.64
C MET A 1 7.81 0.51 -16.79
N GLU A 2 7.83 -0.01 -18.04
CA GLU A 2 7.99 -1.45 -18.35
C GLU A 2 9.38 -2.03 -18.03
N GLU A 3 10.45 -1.23 -18.07
CA GLU A 3 11.84 -1.70 -17.86
C GLU A 3 12.18 -2.12 -16.41
N ARG A 4 11.24 -2.01 -15.45
CA ARG A 4 11.50 -2.30 -14.02
C ARG A 4 10.82 -3.55 -13.47
N LEU A 5 10.17 -4.33 -14.34
CA LEU A 5 9.39 -5.51 -13.97
C LEU A 5 10.09 -6.75 -14.49
N ASN A 6 10.22 -7.79 -13.67
CA ASN A 6 10.81 -9.05 -14.14
C ASN A 6 9.86 -9.73 -15.16
N PRO A 7 10.30 -9.98 -16.41
CA PRO A 7 9.45 -10.57 -17.44
C PRO A 7 8.88 -11.94 -17.06
N GLU A 8 9.61 -12.74 -16.28
CA GLU A 8 9.16 -14.06 -15.83
C GLU A 8 8.01 -13.95 -14.82
N ASN A 9 8.15 -13.06 -13.85
CA ASN A 9 7.10 -12.75 -12.88
C ASN A 9 5.86 -12.18 -13.58
N GLN A 10 6.04 -11.26 -14.53
CA GLN A 10 4.94 -10.71 -15.31
C GLN A 10 4.18 -11.80 -16.06
N LYS A 11 4.90 -12.66 -16.77
CA LYS A 11 4.31 -13.80 -17.49
C LYS A 11 3.58 -14.73 -16.53
N HIS A 12 4.17 -15.03 -15.37
CA HIS A 12 3.54 -15.85 -14.34
C HIS A 12 2.22 -15.25 -13.84
N LEU A 13 2.22 -13.97 -13.45
CA LEU A 13 1.03 -13.27 -12.96
C LEU A 13 -0.06 -13.15 -14.02
N LEU A 14 0.30 -12.87 -15.28
CA LEU A 14 -0.65 -12.78 -16.38
C LEU A 14 -1.32 -14.14 -16.68
N ASN A 15 -0.54 -15.23 -16.65
CA ASN A 15 -1.08 -16.58 -16.85
C ASN A 15 -2.07 -16.99 -15.74
N LYS A 16 -1.90 -16.43 -14.54
CA LYS A 16 -2.71 -16.72 -13.36
C LYS A 16 -3.88 -15.76 -13.16
N LYS A 17 -3.98 -14.70 -13.96
CA LYS A 17 -4.96 -13.61 -13.78
C LYS A 17 -6.43 -14.07 -13.77
N SER A 18 -6.74 -15.13 -14.50
CA SER A 18 -8.10 -15.70 -14.58
C SER A 18 -8.41 -16.74 -13.51
N ASP A 19 -7.43 -17.12 -12.68
CA ASP A 19 -7.65 -18.13 -11.65
C ASP A 19 -8.60 -17.56 -10.57
N PRO A 20 -9.57 -18.35 -10.09
CA PRO A 20 -10.53 -17.88 -9.09
C PRO A 20 -9.87 -17.59 -7.74
N PHE A 21 -8.73 -18.23 -7.47
CA PHE A 21 -7.89 -18.00 -6.30
C PHE A 21 -6.42 -18.10 -6.68
N TYR A 22 -5.60 -17.20 -6.12
CA TYR A 22 -4.16 -17.32 -6.21
C TYR A 22 -3.66 -18.34 -5.17
N ASP A 23 -3.09 -19.43 -5.66
CA ASP A 23 -2.49 -20.51 -4.87
C ASP A 23 -0.96 -20.36 -4.71
N PHE A 24 -0.44 -19.20 -5.10
CA PHE A 24 0.98 -18.86 -5.08
C PHE A 24 1.23 -17.57 -4.31
N ILE A 25 2.48 -17.39 -3.88
CA ILE A 25 2.95 -16.13 -3.33
C ILE A 25 3.33 -15.23 -4.50
N VAL A 26 2.73 -14.04 -4.57
CA VAL A 26 3.07 -13.04 -5.59
C VAL A 26 4.58 -12.79 -5.53
N PRO A 27 5.33 -13.04 -6.62
CA PRO A 27 6.76 -12.80 -6.64
C PRO A 27 7.08 -11.34 -6.31
N TYR A 28 8.20 -11.13 -5.60
CA TYR A 28 8.66 -9.79 -5.31
C TYR A 28 8.99 -9.05 -6.62
N GLU A 29 8.53 -7.81 -6.71
CA GLU A 29 8.88 -6.88 -7.76
C GLU A 29 9.26 -5.54 -7.13
N PRO A 30 10.36 -4.90 -7.57
CA PRO A 30 10.74 -3.57 -7.10
C PRO A 30 9.65 -2.50 -7.33
N MET A 31 8.81 -2.71 -8.34
CA MET A 31 7.60 -1.96 -8.61
C MET A 31 6.48 -2.97 -8.79
N HIS A 32 5.43 -2.94 -7.97
CA HIS A 32 4.38 -3.95 -8.10
C HIS A 32 3.60 -3.82 -9.41
N LEU A 33 3.60 -4.91 -10.19
CA LEU A 33 2.73 -5.13 -11.37
C LEU A 33 1.24 -5.11 -11.03
N VAL A 34 0.92 -5.58 -9.82
CA VAL A 34 -0.42 -5.46 -9.27
C VAL A 34 -0.61 -3.98 -9.00
N ARG A 35 -1.49 -3.33 -9.78
CA ARG A 35 -1.90 -1.95 -9.49
C ARG A 35 -2.25 -1.89 -8.02
N VAL A 36 -1.42 -1.20 -7.24
CA VAL A 36 -1.82 -0.74 -5.92
C VAL A 36 -3.06 0.11 -6.20
N GLU A 37 -4.20 -0.29 -5.66
CA GLU A 37 -5.42 0.50 -5.81
C GLU A 37 -5.09 1.94 -5.42
N ALA A 38 -5.49 2.89 -6.26
CA ALA A 38 -5.36 4.29 -5.92
C ALA A 38 -6.26 4.57 -4.71
N GLY A 39 -5.67 4.58 -3.52
CA GLY A 39 -6.34 4.93 -2.27
C GLY A 39 -6.26 6.43 -2.02
N SER A 40 -7.18 6.94 -1.19
CA SER A 40 -7.10 8.27 -0.62
C SER A 40 -6.91 8.13 0.89
N THR A 41 -5.68 8.31 1.35
CA THR A 41 -5.27 8.17 2.75
C THR A 41 -4.23 9.22 3.09
N ASP A 42 -4.30 9.72 4.33
CA ASP A 42 -3.30 10.57 4.99
C ASP A 42 -1.89 9.94 5.02
N VAL A 43 -1.76 8.61 4.90
CA VAL A 43 -0.48 7.91 4.74
C VAL A 43 0.27 8.41 3.50
N GLY A 44 -0.44 8.90 2.48
CA GLY A 44 0.17 9.55 1.31
C GLY A 44 1.03 10.75 1.73
N ASP A 45 0.51 11.63 2.57
CA ASP A 45 1.23 12.81 3.07
C ASP A 45 2.43 12.40 3.92
N VAL A 46 2.26 11.40 4.79
CA VAL A 46 3.34 10.85 5.63
C VAL A 46 4.47 10.28 4.77
N SER A 47 4.14 9.66 3.63
CA SER A 47 5.13 9.06 2.72
C SER A 47 6.07 10.07 2.06
N TRP A 48 5.69 11.35 1.99
CA TRP A 48 6.59 12.43 1.57
C TRP A 48 7.60 12.83 2.65
N MET A 49 7.27 12.58 3.92
CA MET A 49 8.09 13.02 5.05
C MET A 49 9.07 11.95 5.54
N CYS A 50 8.76 10.66 5.36
CA CYS A 50 9.61 9.58 5.83
C CYS A 50 9.44 8.28 5.03
N PRO A 51 10.44 7.37 5.07
CA PRO A 51 10.30 6.03 4.50
C PRO A 51 9.04 5.34 5.02
N THR A 52 8.17 4.93 4.11
CA THR A 52 6.82 4.44 4.44
C THR A 52 6.56 3.12 3.74
N VAL A 53 5.95 2.18 4.47
CA VAL A 53 5.49 0.89 3.94
C VAL A 53 4.06 0.64 4.40
N GLN A 54 3.27 -0.01 3.56
CA GLN A 54 1.90 -0.41 3.86
C GLN A 54 1.75 -1.92 3.69
N LEU A 55 0.81 -2.50 4.44
CA LEU A 55 0.50 -3.93 4.40
C LEU A 55 -0.99 -4.13 4.11
N TYR A 56 -1.28 -4.92 3.09
CA TYR A 56 -2.61 -5.50 2.89
C TYR A 56 -2.63 -6.89 3.52
N ALA A 57 -3.52 -7.08 4.50
CA ALA A 57 -3.78 -8.38 5.11
C ALA A 57 -5.19 -8.85 4.76
N ALA A 58 -5.38 -10.17 4.62
CA ALA A 58 -6.67 -10.76 4.32
C ALA A 58 -7.63 -10.62 5.51
N ALA A 59 -8.40 -9.54 5.53
CA ALA A 59 -9.46 -9.29 6.51
C ALA A 59 -10.87 -9.38 5.90
N TRP A 60 -10.97 -9.41 4.56
CA TRP A 60 -12.22 -9.54 3.80
C TRP A 60 -12.15 -10.75 2.87
N ALA A 61 -13.31 -11.27 2.47
CA ALA A 61 -13.39 -12.26 1.42
C ALA A 61 -12.87 -11.67 0.09
N PRO A 62 -12.11 -12.44 -0.71
CA PRO A 62 -11.62 -12.00 -2.02
C PRO A 62 -12.74 -11.45 -2.91
N GLY A 63 -12.46 -10.35 -3.62
CA GLY A 63 -13.43 -9.69 -4.50
C GLY A 63 -14.49 -8.84 -3.80
N THR A 64 -14.45 -8.69 -2.47
CA THR A 64 -15.35 -7.77 -1.75
C THR A 64 -15.04 -6.32 -2.15
N PRO A 65 -16.01 -5.55 -2.69
CA PRO A 65 -15.79 -4.14 -3.01
C PRO A 65 -15.59 -3.29 -1.75
N GLY A 66 -14.61 -2.38 -1.77
CA GLY A 66 -14.44 -1.37 -0.72
C GLY A 66 -15.67 -0.46 -0.59
N HIS A 67 -15.82 0.20 0.57
CA HIS A 67 -16.93 1.11 0.86
C HIS A 67 -18.34 0.48 0.72
N SER A 68 -18.48 -0.82 0.96
CA SER A 68 -19.73 -1.56 0.76
C SER A 68 -20.30 -2.14 2.06
N TRP A 69 -21.61 -2.45 2.06
CA TRP A 69 -22.24 -3.17 3.16
C TRP A 69 -21.69 -4.58 3.35
N GLN A 70 -21.18 -5.20 2.28
CA GLN A 70 -20.47 -6.47 2.33
C GLN A 70 -19.19 -6.37 3.17
N VAL A 71 -18.49 -5.23 3.19
CA VAL A 71 -17.36 -5.04 4.12
C VAL A 71 -17.86 -4.95 5.56
N VAL A 72 -18.93 -4.19 5.79
CA VAL A 72 -19.51 -3.98 7.13
C VAL A 72 -19.92 -5.30 7.78
N SER A 73 -20.55 -6.21 7.02
CA SER A 73 -21.00 -7.50 7.54
C SER A 73 -19.85 -8.44 7.93
N GLN A 74 -18.65 -8.23 7.39
CA GLN A 74 -17.49 -9.11 7.58
C GLN A 74 -16.56 -8.67 8.71
N GLY A 75 -16.53 -7.37 9.04
CA GLY A 75 -15.51 -6.77 9.92
C GLY A 75 -15.43 -7.35 11.33
N LYS A 76 -16.50 -7.97 11.84
CA LYS A 76 -16.55 -8.60 13.17
C LYS A 76 -16.37 -10.12 13.16
N SER A 77 -16.12 -10.69 11.98
CA SER A 77 -15.94 -12.14 11.83
C SER A 77 -14.62 -12.61 12.47
N SER A 78 -14.56 -13.91 12.76
CA SER A 78 -13.35 -14.51 13.34
C SER A 78 -12.15 -14.46 12.39
N TYR A 79 -12.36 -14.52 11.06
CA TYR A 79 -11.27 -14.42 10.09
C TYR A 79 -10.77 -12.98 9.94
N ALA A 80 -11.66 -11.97 9.99
CA ALA A 80 -11.26 -10.57 9.98
C ALA A 80 -10.34 -10.25 11.17
N HIS A 81 -10.67 -10.72 12.37
CA HIS A 81 -9.82 -10.55 13.55
C HIS A 81 -8.46 -11.28 13.41
N LYS A 82 -8.43 -12.49 12.81
CA LYS A 82 -7.16 -13.19 12.53
C LYS A 82 -6.29 -12.40 11.56
N GLY A 83 -6.87 -11.85 10.49
CA GLY A 83 -6.18 -10.98 9.54
C GLY A 83 -5.64 -9.71 10.20
N MET A 84 -6.43 -9.06 11.06
CA MET A 84 -6.02 -7.90 11.84
C MET A 84 -4.83 -8.21 12.76
N LEU A 85 -4.89 -9.33 13.50
CA LEU A 85 -3.79 -9.74 14.39
C LEU A 85 -2.53 -10.10 13.61
N PHE A 86 -2.67 -10.71 12.43
CA PHE A 86 -1.54 -10.95 11.54
C PHE A 86 -0.89 -9.63 11.10
N ALA A 87 -1.69 -8.65 10.66
CA ALA A 87 -1.19 -7.34 10.28
C ALA A 87 -0.45 -6.65 11.43
N GLY A 88 -1.02 -6.66 12.63
CA GLY A 88 -0.37 -6.10 13.83
C GLY A 88 0.97 -6.75 14.14
N LYS A 89 1.07 -8.08 14.04
CA LYS A 89 2.35 -8.80 14.23
C LYS A 89 3.38 -8.43 13.18
N ALA A 90 2.99 -8.33 11.91
CA ALA A 90 3.88 -7.95 10.82
C ALA A 90 4.43 -6.52 11.03
N LEU A 91 3.57 -5.56 11.40
CA LEU A 91 3.98 -4.19 11.71
C LEU A 91 4.95 -4.15 12.90
N ALA A 92 4.63 -4.86 13.99
CA ALA A 92 5.48 -4.91 15.19
C ALA A 92 6.85 -5.52 14.89
N LEU A 93 6.90 -6.64 14.16
CA LEU A 93 8.17 -7.28 13.78
C LEU A 93 8.99 -6.41 12.82
N THR A 94 8.33 -5.67 11.93
CA THR A 94 9.01 -4.70 11.04
C THR A 94 9.65 -3.58 11.85
N ALA A 95 8.90 -2.97 12.77
CA ALA A 95 9.43 -1.93 13.66
C ALA A 95 10.59 -2.45 14.52
N MET A 96 10.45 -3.63 15.12
CA MET A 96 11.52 -4.28 15.89
C MET A 96 12.77 -4.50 15.05
N ARG A 97 12.62 -4.89 13.79
CA ARG A 97 13.77 -5.09 12.90
C ARG A 97 14.48 -3.79 12.56
N LEU A 98 13.73 -2.73 12.26
CA LEU A 98 14.30 -1.39 12.01
C LEU A 98 15.04 -0.85 13.24
N MET A 99 14.50 -1.06 14.45
CA MET A 99 15.15 -0.65 15.69
C MET A 99 16.45 -1.42 15.99
N ARG A 100 16.55 -2.68 15.53
CA ARG A 100 17.71 -3.56 15.78
C ARG A 100 18.79 -3.47 14.70
N ASP A 101 18.45 -2.98 13.51
CA ASP A 101 19.35 -2.84 12.38
C ASP A 101 19.36 -1.37 11.89
N PRO A 102 20.20 -0.52 12.49
CA PRO A 102 20.32 0.88 12.08
C PRO A 102 20.71 1.05 10.60
N GLY A 103 21.50 0.10 10.06
CA GLY A 103 21.90 0.12 8.66
C GLY A 103 20.74 -0.13 7.70
N LEU A 104 19.73 -0.91 8.11
CA LEU A 104 18.49 -1.06 7.34
C LEU A 104 17.70 0.25 7.30
N LEU A 105 17.61 0.96 8.42
CA LEU A 105 16.93 2.25 8.50
C LEU A 105 17.63 3.31 7.62
N GLU A 106 18.96 3.34 7.63
CA GLU A 106 19.75 4.22 6.78
C GLU A 106 19.50 3.96 5.29
N ARG A 107 19.53 2.68 4.87
CA ARG A 107 19.23 2.30 3.47
C ARG A 107 17.82 2.70 3.05
N ALA A 108 16.82 2.52 3.93
CA ALA A 108 15.45 2.96 3.65
C ALA A 108 15.36 4.49 3.51
N GLY A 109 16.11 5.24 4.31
CA GLY A 109 16.23 6.69 4.20
C GLY A 109 16.90 7.14 2.89
N GLU A 110 17.93 6.42 2.44
CA GLU A 110 18.57 6.68 1.15
C GLU A 110 17.62 6.44 -0.02
N GLU A 111 16.92 5.30 -0.04
CA GLU A 111 15.93 4.97 -1.06
C GLU A 111 14.82 6.03 -1.13
N HIS A 112 14.31 6.46 0.04
CA HIS A 112 13.31 7.52 0.13
C HIS A 112 13.81 8.84 -0.47
N ARG A 113 15.03 9.27 -0.14
CA ARG A 113 15.61 10.50 -0.70
C ARG A 113 15.80 10.42 -2.21
N LEU A 114 16.25 9.27 -2.71
CA LEU A 114 16.39 9.01 -4.14
C LEU A 114 15.04 9.04 -4.86
N ALA A 115 13.98 8.52 -4.24
CA ALA A 115 12.64 8.54 -4.79
C ALA A 115 12.05 9.97 -4.88
N LEU A 116 12.31 10.80 -3.86
CA LEU A 116 11.84 12.20 -3.85
C LEU A 116 12.59 13.09 -4.84
N GLN A 117 13.85 12.77 -5.18
CA GLN A 117 14.68 13.58 -6.08
C GLN A 117 14.77 15.06 -5.67
N GLY A 118 14.74 15.33 -4.36
CA GLY A 118 14.75 16.69 -3.80
C GLY A 118 13.42 17.45 -3.92
N GLN A 119 12.35 16.81 -4.40
CA GLN A 119 11.01 17.41 -4.44
C GLN A 119 10.39 17.49 -3.05
N THR A 120 9.55 18.49 -2.85
CA THR A 120 8.79 18.72 -1.62
C THR A 120 7.30 18.68 -1.91
N TYR A 121 6.52 18.23 -0.94
CA TYR A 121 5.08 18.15 -1.04
C TYR A 121 4.40 19.07 -0.01
N ILE A 122 3.45 19.85 -0.49
CA ILE A 122 2.57 20.69 0.32
C ILE A 122 1.16 20.18 0.05
N PRO A 123 0.48 19.53 1.02
CA PRO A 123 -0.80 18.87 0.77
C PRO A 123 -1.88 19.82 0.24
N ILE A 124 -1.94 21.03 0.81
CA ILE A 124 -2.85 22.09 0.40
C ILE A 124 -2.04 23.39 0.35
N PRO A 125 -1.72 23.91 -0.85
CA PRO A 125 -1.10 25.21 -1.02
C PRO A 125 -1.94 26.33 -0.38
N GLY A 126 -1.30 27.37 0.16
CA GLY A 126 -1.97 28.40 0.97
C GLY A 126 -3.00 29.24 0.20
N GLU A 127 -2.86 29.30 -1.12
CA GLU A 127 -3.78 29.96 -2.05
C GLU A 127 -5.06 29.15 -2.33
N ILE A 128 -5.11 27.88 -1.92
CA ILE A 128 -6.27 27.02 -2.12
C ILE A 128 -7.26 27.23 -0.97
N HIS A 129 -8.45 27.70 -1.34
CA HIS A 129 -9.56 27.88 -0.41
C HIS A 129 -10.74 26.99 -0.79
N PRO A 130 -11.47 26.42 0.19
CA PRO A 130 -12.65 25.63 -0.10
C PRO A 130 -13.70 26.50 -0.79
N VAL A 131 -14.20 26.02 -1.93
CA VAL A 131 -15.31 26.65 -2.65
C VAL A 131 -16.61 25.94 -2.28
N PRO A 132 -17.68 26.67 -1.91
CA PRO A 132 -18.99 26.05 -1.68
C PRO A 132 -19.48 25.33 -2.94
N LEU A 133 -20.12 24.17 -2.75
CA LEU A 133 -20.79 23.46 -3.85
C LEU A 133 -21.86 24.38 -4.46
N GLY A 134 -21.69 24.76 -5.73
CA GLY A 134 -22.60 25.67 -6.45
C GLY A 134 -22.05 27.08 -6.75
N SER A 135 -20.82 27.39 -6.33
CA SER A 135 -20.18 28.70 -6.55
C SER A 135 -19.58 28.88 -7.94
N VAL A 136 -19.40 27.79 -8.68
CA VAL A 136 -18.91 27.79 -10.06
C VAL A 136 -20.13 27.69 -10.97
N LYS A 137 -20.49 28.80 -11.61
CA LYS A 137 -21.45 28.86 -12.73
C LYS A 137 -20.71 28.75 -14.05
#